data_AF-A0A0G4PQW4-F1
#
_entry.id   AF-A0A0G4PQW4-F1
#
_cell.length_a   1.000
_cell.length_b   1.000
_cell.length_c   1.000
_cell.angle_alpha   90.00
_cell.angle_beta   90.00
_cell.angle_gamma   90.00
#
_symmetry.space_group_name_H-M   'P 1'
#
loop_
_entity.id
_entity.type
_entity.pdbx_description
1 polymer ?
#
loop_
_entity_poly.entity_id
_entity_poly.type
_entity_poly.pdbx_seq_one_letter_code
_entity_poly.pdbx_strand_id
1 'polypeptide(L)'
;MLLNRFYCTRCAISFRTFFARLQHIYDSPYHHICYICFPPQDFAKMVELDEHLGTEHNYCISCDIQFETAQNLAQHDIGEHNMCVTCRQFFGSRSSLSNHMTTHI
;
A
#
# COMPACT_ATOMS: atom_id res chain seq x y z
N MET A 1 -5.92 -24.35 0.21
CA MET A 1 -6.46 -24.38 1.59
C MET A 1 -7.78 -23.63 1.57
N LEU A 2 -8.89 -24.33 1.86
CA LEU A 2 -10.24 -23.75 1.79
C LEU A 2 -10.43 -22.77 2.96
N LEU A 3 -10.58 -21.48 2.66
CA LEU A 3 -10.96 -20.46 3.63
C LEU A 3 -12.31 -20.86 4.24
N ASN A 4 -12.33 -21.18 5.54
CA ASN A 4 -13.57 -21.37 6.26
C ASN A 4 -14.35 -20.05 6.24
N ARG A 5 -15.49 -20.07 5.54
CA ARG A 5 -16.33 -18.91 5.23
C ARG A 5 -16.82 -18.15 6.47
N PHE A 6 -16.77 -18.78 7.64
CA PHE A 6 -17.22 -18.21 8.91
C PHE A 6 -16.11 -17.99 9.91
N TYR A 7 -14.85 -18.33 9.60
CA TYR A 7 -13.73 -18.22 10.53
C TYR A 7 -12.67 -17.24 10.04
N CYS A 8 -12.29 -16.28 10.88
CA CYS A 8 -11.14 -15.44 10.63
C CYS A 8 -9.89 -16.10 11.20
N THR A 9 -8.98 -16.55 10.32
CA THR A 9 -7.75 -17.25 10.72
C THR A 9 -6.82 -16.36 11.53
N ARG A 10 -6.68 -15.08 11.16
CA ARG A 10 -5.78 -14.14 11.84
C ARG A 10 -6.22 -13.85 13.27
N CYS A 11 -7.50 -13.53 13.46
CA CYS A 11 -8.05 -13.19 14.76
C CYS A 11 -8.52 -14.42 15.56
N ALA A 12 -8.46 -15.62 14.97
CA ALA A 12 -8.90 -16.88 15.54
C ALA A 12 -10.35 -16.85 16.08
N ILE A 13 -11.27 -16.20 15.35
CA ILE A 13 -12.66 -16.05 15.75
C ILE A 13 -13.64 -16.57 14.70
N SER A 14 -14.73 -17.15 15.19
CA SER A 14 -15.84 -17.64 14.38
C SER A 14 -17.00 -16.67 14.38
N PHE A 15 -17.67 -16.55 13.24
CA PHE A 15 -18.82 -15.69 13.02
C PHE A 15 -20.06 -16.53 12.70
N ARG A 16 -21.24 -15.98 12.99
CA ARG A 16 -22.52 -16.65 12.67
C ARG A 16 -22.84 -16.65 11.18
N THR A 17 -22.33 -15.66 10.45
CA THR A 17 -22.60 -15.48 9.02
C THR A 17 -21.34 -15.06 8.28
N PHE A 18 -21.33 -15.29 6.96
CA PHE A 18 -20.25 -14.84 6.09
C PHE A 18 -20.11 -13.31 6.11
N PHE A 19 -21.24 -12.60 6.09
CA PHE A 19 -21.27 -11.14 6.13
C PHE A 19 -20.69 -10.59 7.43
N ALA A 20 -20.98 -11.19 8.60
CA ALA A 20 -20.39 -10.76 9.87
C ALA A 20 -18.86 -10.92 9.87
N ARG A 21 -18.33 -12.00 9.26
CA ARG A 21 -16.88 -12.17 9.08
C ARG A 21 -16.30 -11.12 8.12
N LEU A 22 -16.97 -10.83 7.01
CA LEU A 22 -16.50 -9.81 6.07
C LEU A 22 -16.48 -8.42 6.73
N GLN A 23 -17.55 -8.04 7.42
CA GLN A 23 -17.64 -6.76 8.13
C GLN A 23 -16.49 -6.63 9.13
N HIS A 24 -16.20 -7.70 9.89
CA HIS A 24 -15.03 -7.73 10.77
C HIS A 24 -13.72 -7.47 10.04
N ILE A 25 -13.51 -8.05 8.86
CA ILE A 25 -12.28 -7.83 8.09
C ILE A 25 -12.17 -6.37 7.61
N TYR A 26 -13.28 -5.79 7.14
CA TYR A 26 -13.31 -4.40 6.66
C TYR A 26 -13.11 -3.37 7.78
N ASP A 27 -13.68 -3.60 8.96
CA ASP A 27 -13.68 -2.62 10.06
C ASP A 27 -12.48 -2.78 11.02
N SER A 28 -11.72 -3.86 10.89
CA SER A 28 -10.68 -4.19 11.85
C SER A 28 -9.37 -3.45 11.55
N PRO A 29 -8.77 -2.74 12.53
CA PRO A 29 -7.43 -2.19 12.39
C PRO A 29 -6.33 -3.26 12.34
N TYR A 30 -6.67 -4.54 12.50
CA TYR A 30 -5.74 -5.67 12.43
C TYR A 30 -5.72 -6.37 11.07
N HIS A 31 -6.54 -5.91 10.12
CA HIS A 31 -6.59 -6.41 8.76
C HIS A 31 -6.11 -5.32 7.81
N HIS A 32 -5.10 -5.63 6.99
CA HIS A 32 -4.52 -4.68 6.03
C HIS A 32 -4.66 -5.32 4.65
N ILE A 33 -5.83 -5.17 4.06
CA ILE A 33 -6.22 -5.93 2.88
C ILE A 33 -5.91 -5.18 1.60
N CYS A 34 -5.16 -5.81 0.70
CA CYS A 34 -5.15 -5.39 -0.69
C CYS A 34 -6.36 -5.99 -1.42
N TYR A 35 -7.30 -5.13 -1.83
CA TYR A 35 -8.48 -5.52 -2.61
C TYR A 35 -8.25 -5.50 -4.13
N ILE A 36 -7.09 -4.99 -4.58
CA ILE A 36 -6.71 -4.99 -6.00
C ILE A 36 -6.26 -6.39 -6.43
N CYS A 37 -5.61 -7.12 -5.52
CA CYS A 37 -5.18 -8.51 -5.76
C CYS A 37 -6.36 -9.49 -5.80
N PHE A 38 -6.24 -10.50 -6.67
CA PHE A 38 -7.14 -11.65 -6.70
C PHE A 38 -6.36 -12.96 -6.57
N PRO A 39 -6.48 -13.71 -5.44
CA PRO A 39 -7.33 -13.40 -4.28
C PRO A 39 -6.82 -12.21 -3.45
N PRO A 40 -7.69 -11.56 -2.63
CA PRO A 40 -7.28 -10.50 -1.72
C PRO A 40 -6.19 -10.98 -0.76
N GLN A 41 -5.22 -10.12 -0.51
CA GLN A 41 -4.08 -10.40 0.37
C GLN A 41 -4.21 -9.61 1.67
N ASP A 42 -3.99 -10.27 2.80
CA ASP A 42 -4.05 -9.67 4.13
C ASP A 42 -2.64 -9.54 4.71
N PHE A 43 -2.10 -8.33 4.74
CA PHE A 43 -0.76 -8.01 5.22
C PHE A 43 -0.71 -7.85 6.73
N ALA A 44 0.40 -8.22 7.37
CA ALA A 44 0.49 -8.20 8.83
C ALA A 44 0.56 -6.77 9.36
N LYS A 45 1.13 -5.85 8.58
CA LYS A 45 1.29 -4.43 8.93
C LYS A 45 0.80 -3.54 7.79
N MET A 46 0.33 -2.34 8.13
CA MET A 46 -0.05 -1.35 7.13
C MET A 46 1.11 -0.99 6.18
N VAL A 47 2.33 -0.85 6.70
CA VAL A 47 3.52 -0.54 5.88
C VAL A 47 3.79 -1.61 4.81
N GLU A 48 3.47 -2.88 5.08
CA GLU A 48 3.62 -3.96 4.10
C GLU A 48 2.55 -3.87 3.00
N LEU A 49 1.33 -3.45 3.35
CA LEU A 49 0.29 -3.15 2.37
C LEU A 49 0.68 -1.93 1.52
N ASP A 50 1.18 -0.86 2.15
CA ASP A 50 1.60 0.36 1.46
C ASP A 50 2.73 0.08 0.46
N GLU A 51 3.75 -0.66 0.87
CA GLU A 51 4.83 -1.11 -0.02
C GLU A 51 4.28 -1.93 -1.18
N HIS A 52 3.41 -2.91 -0.91
CA HIS A 52 2.79 -3.74 -1.92
C HIS A 52 1.95 -2.93 -2.93
N LEU A 53 1.15 -1.96 -2.47
CA LEU A 53 0.38 -1.08 -3.35
C LEU A 53 1.31 -0.27 -4.26
N GLY A 54 2.41 0.25 -3.72
CA GLY A 54 3.42 0.99 -4.49
C GLY A 54 4.11 0.13 -5.54
N THR A 55 4.55 -1.09 -5.19
CA THR A 55 5.39 -1.91 -6.07
C THR A 55 4.60 -2.77 -7.06
N GLU A 56 3.50 -3.39 -6.60
CA GLU A 56 2.74 -4.35 -7.42
C GLU A 56 1.57 -3.69 -8.16
N HIS A 57 1.12 -2.54 -7.68
CA HIS A 57 -0.06 -1.86 -8.22
C HIS A 57 0.23 -0.46 -8.78
N ASN A 58 1.49 -0.01 -8.75
CA ASN A 58 1.88 1.34 -9.17
C ASN A 58 0.98 2.39 -8.54
N TYR A 59 0.73 2.28 -7.25
CA TYR A 59 -0.26 3.07 -6.54
C TYR A 59 0.40 4.15 -5.68
N CYS A 60 -0.03 5.40 -5.83
CA CYS A 60 0.35 6.49 -4.94
C CYS A 60 -0.69 6.62 -3.82
N ILE A 61 -0.31 6.20 -2.61
CA ILE A 61 -1.21 6.14 -1.44
C ILE A 61 -1.66 7.53 -1.00
N SER A 62 -0.75 8.50 -0.97
CA SER A 62 -1.06 9.87 -0.54
C SER A 62 -2.00 10.60 -1.49
N CYS A 63 -2.06 10.19 -2.75
CA CYS A 63 -2.93 10.78 -3.76
C CYS A 63 -4.15 9.94 -4.08
N ASP A 64 -4.22 8.68 -3.61
CA ASP A 64 -5.27 7.72 -3.93
C ASP A 64 -5.35 7.43 -5.45
N ILE A 65 -4.20 7.39 -6.15
CA ILE A 65 -4.12 7.23 -7.62
C ILE A 65 -3.37 5.97 -8.00
N GLN A 66 -3.98 5.16 -8.87
CA GLN A 66 -3.32 4.04 -9.53
C GLN A 66 -2.77 4.45 -10.91
N PHE A 67 -1.53 4.06 -11.20
CA PHE A 67 -0.90 4.29 -12.50
C PHE A 67 -0.81 3.01 -13.33
N GLU A 68 -0.85 3.15 -14.65
CA GLU A 68 -0.72 2.01 -15.57
C GLU A 68 0.68 1.37 -15.49
N THR A 69 1.71 2.17 -15.23
CA THR A 69 3.11 1.72 -15.23
C THR A 69 3.89 2.29 -14.05
N ALA A 70 4.94 1.59 -13.63
CA ALA A 70 5.87 2.04 -12.59
C ALA A 70 6.60 3.33 -12.99
N GLN A 71 6.80 3.54 -14.29
CA GLN A 71 7.40 4.75 -14.85
C GLN A 71 6.48 5.95 -14.66
N ASN A 72 5.16 5.77 -14.87
CA ASN A 72 4.17 6.83 -14.66
C ASN A 72 4.07 7.22 -13.18
N LEU A 73 4.06 6.22 -12.27
CA LEU A 73 4.13 6.48 -10.82
C LEU A 73 5.42 7.23 -10.46
N ALA A 74 6.57 6.78 -10.95
CA ALA A 74 7.84 7.44 -10.67
C ALA A 74 7.87 8.90 -11.15
N GLN A 75 7.32 9.17 -12.34
CA GLN A 75 7.24 10.54 -12.86
C GLN A 75 6.30 11.41 -12.01
N HIS A 76 5.20 10.86 -11.52
CA HIS A 76 4.32 11.51 -10.57
C HIS A 76 5.05 11.83 -9.24
N ASP A 77 5.75 10.85 -8.66
CA ASP A 77 6.46 11.02 -7.38
C ASP A 77 7.59 12.03 -7.44
N ILE A 78 8.27 12.15 -8.58
CA ILE A 78 9.28 13.20 -8.81
C ILE A 78 8.63 14.59 -8.84
N GLY A 79 7.45 14.71 -9.45
CA GLY A 79 6.74 15.99 -9.62
C GLY A 79 6.04 16.47 -8.36
N GLU A 80 5.34 15.56 -7.68
CA GLU A 80 4.38 15.87 -6.62
C GLU A 80 4.92 15.55 -5.22
N HIS A 81 5.79 14.55 -5.08
CA HIS A 81 6.21 14.00 -3.79
C HIS A 81 7.70 14.22 -3.47
N ASN A 82 8.37 15.11 -4.21
CA ASN A 82 9.79 15.43 -4.04
C ASN A 82 10.68 14.17 -4.01
N MET A 83 10.39 13.17 -4.84
CA MET A 83 11.25 12.00 -4.98
C MET A 83 12.52 12.37 -5.75
N CYS A 84 13.68 11.95 -5.24
CA CYS A 84 14.95 12.06 -5.94
C CYS A 84 14.95 11.16 -7.19
N VAL A 85 15.21 11.75 -8.36
CA VAL A 85 15.30 11.01 -9.63
C VAL A 85 16.43 9.96 -9.64
N THR A 86 17.52 10.21 -8.90
CA THR A 86 18.72 9.36 -8.90
C THR A 86 18.57 8.15 -7.97
N CYS A 87 18.21 8.36 -6.71
CA CYS A 87 18.19 7.30 -5.69
C CYS A 87 16.78 6.91 -5.24
N ARG A 88 15.72 7.54 -5.78
CA ARG A 88 14.31 7.29 -5.44
C ARG A 88 13.93 7.59 -3.99
N GLN A 89 14.77 8.31 -3.24
CA GLN A 89 14.45 8.73 -1.88
C GLN A 89 13.46 9.90 -1.89
N PHE A 90 12.45 9.85 -1.01
CA PHE A 90 11.47 10.92 -0.82
C PHE A 90 11.95 11.95 0.20
N PHE A 91 11.54 13.21 0.02
CA PHE A 91 11.88 14.32 0.90
C PHE A 91 10.64 15.09 1.30
N GLY A 92 10.57 15.52 2.56
CA GLY A 92 9.41 16.26 3.08
C GLY A 92 9.26 17.68 2.51
N SER A 93 10.25 18.17 1.75
CA SER A 93 10.16 19.46 1.07
C SER A 93 11.05 19.53 -0.16
N ARG A 94 10.72 20.43 -1.08
CA ARG A 94 11.53 20.71 -2.27
C ARG A 94 12.92 21.22 -1.92
N SER A 95 13.05 22.03 -0.87
CA SER A 95 14.34 22.52 -0.39
C SER A 95 15.23 21.39 0.13
N SER A 96 14.65 20.43 0.87
CA SER A 96 15.36 19.24 1.34
C SER A 96 15.84 18.37 0.18
N LEU A 97 15.00 18.16 -0.84
CA LEU A 97 15.39 17.47 -2.07
C LEU A 97 16.53 18.21 -2.79
N SER A 98 16.40 19.53 -3.00
CA SER A 98 17.44 20.32 -3.67
C SER A 98 18.79 20.25 -2.95
N ASN A 99 18.80 20.31 -1.62
CA ASN A 99 20.02 20.13 -0.84
C ASN A 99 20.58 18.71 -0.99
N HIS A 100 19.73 17.69 -0.95
CA HIS A 100 20.14 16.31 -1.17
C HIS A 100 20.76 16.10 -2.55
N MET A 101 20.28 16.76 -3.60
CA MET A 101 20.85 16.61 -4.94
C MET A 101 22.34 16.98 -5.01
N THR A 102 22.86 17.78 -4.07
CA THR A 102 24.29 18.10 -3.99
C THR A 102 25.16 16.90 -3.59
N THR A 103 24.58 15.84 -3.01
CA THR A 103 25.30 14.62 -2.63
C THR A 103 25.49 13.65 -3.81
N HIS A 104 24.90 13.93 -4.97
CA HIS A 104 25.05 13.14 -6.21
C HIS A 104 26.01 13.77 -7.22
N ILE A 105 26.69 14.85 -6.83
CA ILE A 105 27.71 15.54 -7.65
C ILE A 105 29.01 14.74 -7.64
#